data_AF-A0A0U2T6T6-F1
#
_entry.id   AF-A0A0U2T6T6-F1
#
_cell.length_a   1.000
_cell.length_b   1.000
_cell.length_c   1.000
_cell.angle_alpha   90.00
_cell.angle_beta   90.00
_cell.angle_gamma   90.00
#
_symmetry.space_group_name_H-M   'P 1'
#
loop_
_entity.id
_entity.type
_entity.pdbx_description
1 polymer ?
#
loop_
_entity_poly.entity_id
_entity_poly.type
_entity_poly.pdbx_seq_one_letter_code
_entity_poly.pdbx_strand_id
1 'polypeptide(L)'
;MLLRLAVSSVVYIPRRNLTKKPKTMLSSFDKSTSKSSESGPPYNHFVQIGDPVLKLKANPVPPETIKSEEIQNVIKSMIYVLDRYDGIGVSAPQIGVPLQIFAIQLTKSQLNRFPETLQIDREMEIVPLQFFINPTLSVVNNQQIFSREGCCSLHGFSCRVSRNKAVRVKALNEKGEDVEVTASGWTSRIIQHEMDHLNGQMITDRMEGGSLSLEYWNLINIHRGNFRLSYDGIKAGPKKWFTNFFGKGR
;
A
#
# COMPACT_ATOMS: atom_id res chain seq x y z
N MET A 1 -43.39 -21.05 37.68
CA MET A 1 -43.42 -22.53 37.71
C MET A 1 -42.63 -23.03 36.50
N LEU A 2 -41.52 -23.76 36.70
CA LEU A 2 -40.89 -24.77 35.82
C LEU A 2 -40.62 -24.44 34.30
N LEU A 3 -39.48 -24.75 33.65
CA LEU A 3 -38.15 -25.22 34.10
C LEU A 3 -37.14 -25.22 32.90
N ARG A 4 -35.92 -24.66 33.10
CA ARG A 4 -34.56 -25.09 32.63
C ARG A 4 -34.17 -25.41 31.15
N LEU A 5 -32.95 -24.91 30.84
CA LEU A 5 -31.80 -25.55 30.12
C LEU A 5 -32.00 -25.88 28.61
N ALA A 6 -30.98 -26.10 27.74
CA ALA A 6 -29.52 -26.27 27.85
C ALA A 6 -28.87 -25.90 26.46
N VAL A 7 -27.55 -25.79 26.20
CA VAL A 7 -26.29 -25.66 26.99
C VAL A 7 -25.16 -25.14 26.04
N SER A 8 -23.99 -24.73 26.56
CA SER A 8 -22.81 -24.30 25.79
C SER A 8 -21.96 -25.47 25.26
N SER A 9 -21.30 -25.29 24.10
CA SER A 9 -20.36 -26.26 23.50
C SER A 9 -18.97 -25.65 23.28
N VAL A 10 -18.21 -25.48 24.35
CA VAL A 10 -16.75 -25.25 24.29
C VAL A 10 -16.05 -26.60 24.15
N VAL A 11 -15.26 -26.78 23.09
CA VAL A 11 -14.50 -28.03 22.87
C VAL A 11 -13.33 -28.11 23.85
N TYR A 12 -13.41 -29.06 24.78
CA TYR A 12 -12.34 -29.39 25.73
C TYR A 12 -11.35 -30.39 25.11
N ILE A 13 -10.06 -30.05 25.12
CA ILE A 13 -8.96 -30.95 24.72
C ILE A 13 -8.09 -31.24 25.96
N PRO A 14 -7.93 -32.50 26.39
CA PRO A 14 -7.23 -32.83 27.62
C PRO A 14 -5.71 -32.73 27.50
N ARG A 15 -5.04 -32.16 28.51
CA ARG A 15 -3.58 -32.20 28.66
C ARG A 15 -3.12 -33.62 29.01
N ARG A 16 -2.26 -34.24 28.19
CA ARG A 16 -1.45 -35.40 28.58
C ARG A 16 -0.07 -34.95 29.03
N ASN A 17 0.25 -35.21 30.30
CA ASN A 17 1.64 -35.16 30.79
C ASN A 17 2.39 -36.39 30.29
N LEU A 18 3.49 -36.19 29.56
CA LEU A 18 4.50 -37.21 29.30
C LEU A 18 5.87 -36.64 29.65
N THR A 19 6.52 -37.28 30.64
CA THR A 19 7.84 -36.90 31.14
C THR A 19 8.95 -37.68 30.43
N LYS A 20 10.16 -37.09 30.44
CA LYS A 20 11.45 -37.57 29.86
C LYS A 20 11.68 -37.23 28.38
N LYS A 21 12.79 -36.50 28.14
CA LYS A 21 13.29 -36.05 26.83
C LYS A 21 14.17 -37.13 26.17
N PRO A 22 14.07 -37.34 24.85
CA PRO A 22 15.23 -37.66 24.02
C PRO A 22 15.94 -36.37 23.57
N LYS A 23 17.28 -36.37 23.57
CA LYS A 23 18.10 -35.35 22.88
C LYS A 23 18.39 -35.83 21.45
N THR A 24 18.08 -35.06 20.41
CA THR A 24 18.86 -35.00 19.14
C THR A 24 18.34 -33.94 18.15
N MET A 25 19.24 -33.45 17.29
CA MET A 25 19.00 -32.74 16.01
C MET A 25 18.08 -31.50 15.96
N LEU A 26 17.89 -30.78 17.07
CA LEU A 26 17.19 -29.47 17.07
C LEU A 26 17.95 -28.35 17.82
N SER A 27 19.24 -28.55 18.11
CA SER A 27 20.09 -27.60 18.83
C SER A 27 21.17 -26.93 17.97
N SER A 28 20.99 -26.93 16.64
CA SER A 28 21.98 -26.37 15.68
C SER A 28 21.39 -25.39 14.69
N PHE A 29 20.09 -25.08 14.77
CA PHE A 29 19.51 -23.93 14.07
C PHE A 29 19.71 -22.65 14.89
N ASP A 30 20.94 -22.16 14.74
CA ASP A 30 21.31 -20.76 14.64
C ASP A 30 20.94 -19.78 15.78
N LYS A 31 21.96 -19.40 16.55
CA LYS A 31 21.94 -18.26 17.47
C LYS A 31 22.09 -16.91 16.73
N SER A 32 21.45 -16.76 15.57
CA SER A 32 21.38 -15.48 14.82
C SER A 32 20.08 -14.69 15.11
N THR A 33 19.20 -15.22 15.97
CA THR A 33 17.99 -14.53 16.46
C THR A 33 18.32 -13.41 17.45
N SER A 34 19.05 -12.39 16.97
CA SER A 34 19.37 -11.14 17.69
C SER A 34 19.26 -9.91 16.79
N LYS A 35 18.24 -9.88 15.92
CA LYS A 35 17.66 -8.64 15.40
C LYS A 35 16.14 -8.72 15.48
N SER A 36 15.59 -8.07 16.51
CA SER A 36 14.19 -7.64 16.51
C SER A 36 13.99 -6.62 15.38
N SER A 37 13.09 -6.89 14.45
CA SER A 37 12.44 -5.86 13.64
C SER A 37 10.95 -5.91 13.98
N GLU A 38 10.39 -4.77 14.38
CA GLU A 38 9.12 -4.67 15.08
C GLU A 38 7.94 -5.31 14.32
N SER A 39 7.09 -6.05 15.06
CA SER A 39 5.99 -6.82 14.51
C SER A 39 4.68 -6.03 14.51
N GLY A 40 4.66 -4.86 13.88
CA GLY A 40 3.48 -4.00 13.77
C GLY A 40 3.69 -2.82 12.81
N PRO A 41 2.60 -2.15 12.40
CA PRO A 41 2.68 -0.91 11.63
C PRO A 41 3.21 0.26 12.49
N PRO A 42 3.77 1.33 11.90
CA PRO A 42 3.90 1.57 10.46
C PRO A 42 4.94 0.67 9.78
N TYR A 43 4.52 0.04 8.68
CA TYR A 43 5.40 -0.84 7.90
C TYR A 43 6.36 -0.04 7.01
N ASN A 44 7.57 -0.57 6.83
CA ASN A 44 8.59 -0.03 5.94
C ASN A 44 8.40 -0.46 4.45
N HIS A 45 7.19 -0.85 4.10
CA HIS A 45 6.78 -1.34 2.77
C HIS A 45 5.29 -1.09 2.55
N PHE A 46 4.88 -1.06 1.27
CA PHE A 46 3.47 -1.02 0.90
C PHE A 46 2.79 -2.35 1.20
N VAL A 47 1.77 -2.35 2.06
CA VAL A 47 0.85 -3.50 2.20
C VAL A 47 0.09 -3.69 0.89
N GLN A 48 -0.27 -4.94 0.58
CA GLN A 48 -0.84 -5.33 -0.71
C GLN A 48 -2.34 -5.56 -0.63
N ILE A 49 -3.02 -5.46 -1.77
CA ILE A 49 -4.43 -5.86 -1.92
C ILE A 49 -4.66 -7.24 -1.29
N GLY A 50 -5.67 -7.33 -0.41
CA GLY A 50 -5.89 -8.49 0.46
C GLY A 50 -5.57 -8.20 1.93
N ASP A 51 -4.71 -7.23 2.24
CA ASP A 51 -4.62 -6.67 3.59
C ASP A 51 -5.92 -5.90 3.91
N PRO A 52 -6.61 -6.22 5.04
CA PRO A 52 -7.88 -5.59 5.38
C PRO A 52 -7.78 -4.08 5.58
N VAL A 53 -6.62 -3.53 5.96
CA VAL A 53 -6.45 -2.08 6.20
C VAL A 53 -6.80 -1.24 4.97
N LEU A 54 -6.54 -1.76 3.76
CA LEU A 54 -6.81 -1.11 2.48
C LEU A 54 -8.31 -1.06 2.13
N LYS A 55 -9.16 -1.72 2.91
CA LYS A 55 -10.62 -1.78 2.74
C LYS A 55 -11.38 -1.19 3.94
N LEU A 56 -10.66 -0.61 4.90
CA LEU A 56 -11.24 0.12 6.02
C LEU A 56 -11.20 1.63 5.73
N LYS A 57 -12.25 2.35 6.16
CA LYS A 57 -12.19 3.81 6.22
C LYS A 57 -11.24 4.22 7.34
N ALA A 58 -10.29 5.09 7.03
CA ALA A 58 -9.28 5.56 7.97
C ALA A 58 -9.88 6.50 9.02
N ASN A 59 -9.33 6.47 10.23
CA ASN A 59 -9.75 7.31 11.36
C ASN A 59 -9.13 8.71 11.29
N PRO A 60 -9.82 9.78 11.72
CA PRO A 60 -9.22 11.10 11.82
C PRO A 60 -8.10 11.12 12.87
N VAL A 61 -7.06 11.91 12.63
CA VAL A 61 -5.98 12.20 13.58
C VAL A 61 -6.43 13.37 14.46
N PRO A 62 -6.46 13.27 15.80
CA PRO A 62 -6.75 14.42 16.66
C PRO A 62 -5.69 15.52 16.43
N PRO A 63 -6.07 16.78 16.06
CA PRO A 63 -5.12 17.81 15.65
C PRO A 63 -3.98 18.08 16.64
N GLU A 64 -4.28 18.01 17.94
CA GLU A 64 -3.32 18.16 19.04
C GLU A 64 -2.24 17.07 19.07
N THR A 65 -2.50 15.90 18.47
CA THR A 65 -1.56 14.77 18.39
C THR A 65 -0.65 14.81 17.16
N ILE A 66 -0.87 15.72 16.19
CA ILE A 66 -0.07 15.74 14.94
C ILE A 66 1.43 15.90 15.21
N LYS A 67 1.81 16.66 16.24
CA LYS A 67 3.21 16.88 16.66
C LYS A 67 3.74 15.80 17.62
N SER A 68 2.93 14.79 17.97
CA SER A 68 3.38 13.68 18.81
C SER A 68 4.42 12.82 18.10
N GLU A 69 5.27 12.15 18.87
CA GLU A 69 6.27 11.24 18.33
C GLU A 69 5.65 10.11 17.49
N GLU A 70 4.46 9.62 17.88
CA GLU A 70 3.70 8.59 17.18
C GLU A 70 3.34 9.02 15.74
N ILE A 71 2.62 10.13 15.59
CA ILE A 71 2.22 10.63 14.26
C ILE A 71 3.44 11.04 13.42
N GLN A 72 4.46 11.64 14.04
CA GLN A 72 5.69 11.99 13.34
C GLN A 72 6.48 10.74 12.89
N ASN A 73 6.39 9.61 13.60
CA ASN A 73 6.98 8.34 13.17
C ASN A 73 6.18 7.70 12.02
N VAL A 74 4.85 7.83 11.98
CA VAL A 74 4.04 7.47 10.80
C VAL A 74 4.46 8.29 9.57
N ILE A 75 4.60 9.61 9.73
CA ILE A 75 5.05 10.54 8.67
C ILE A 75 6.46 10.15 8.15
N LYS A 76 7.42 9.89 9.03
CA LYS A 76 8.76 9.41 8.64
C LYS A 76 8.70 8.10 7.83
N SER A 77 7.84 7.16 8.23
CA SER A 77 7.65 5.90 7.51
C SER A 77 7.00 6.11 6.13
N MET A 78 6.06 7.05 6.00
CA MET A 78 5.48 7.44 4.70
C MET A 78 6.54 8.05 3.76
N ILE A 79 7.42 8.92 4.27
CA ILE A 79 8.55 9.48 3.51
C ILE A 79 9.50 8.35 3.07
N TYR A 80 9.84 7.44 3.99
CA TYR A 80 10.73 6.32 3.70
C TYR A 80 10.18 5.41 2.58
N VAL A 81 8.88 5.12 2.55
CA VAL A 81 8.31 4.31 1.46
C VAL A 81 8.14 5.10 0.15
N LEU A 82 7.87 6.41 0.19
CA LEU A 82 7.90 7.22 -1.04
C LEU A 82 9.28 7.16 -1.72
N ASP A 83 10.35 7.38 -0.95
CA ASP A 83 11.73 7.32 -1.45
C ASP A 83 12.11 5.91 -1.91
N ARG A 84 11.91 4.89 -1.06
CA ARG A 84 12.30 3.51 -1.33
C ARG A 84 11.64 2.90 -2.56
N TYR A 85 10.37 3.23 -2.80
CA TYR A 85 9.56 2.66 -3.88
C TYR A 85 9.35 3.63 -5.05
N ASP A 86 9.98 4.81 -4.99
CA ASP A 86 9.89 5.87 -6.01
C ASP A 86 8.44 6.27 -6.31
N GLY A 87 7.65 6.37 -5.25
CA GLY A 87 6.23 6.72 -5.28
C GLY A 87 5.99 8.20 -5.56
N ILE A 88 4.82 8.49 -6.10
CA ILE A 88 4.32 9.87 -6.32
C ILE A 88 3.17 10.25 -5.36
N GLY A 89 2.72 9.28 -4.56
CA GLY A 89 1.67 9.38 -3.58
C GLY A 89 1.75 8.21 -2.60
N VAL A 90 1.34 8.44 -1.36
CA VAL A 90 1.15 7.40 -0.33
C VAL A 90 0.13 7.86 0.70
N SER A 91 -0.64 6.91 1.21
CA SER A 91 -1.54 7.09 2.34
C SER A 91 -1.13 6.19 3.52
N ALA A 92 -1.40 6.62 4.75
CA ALA A 92 -1.08 5.85 5.95
C ALA A 92 -1.66 4.41 5.95
N PRO A 93 -2.88 4.13 5.42
CA PRO A 93 -3.38 2.77 5.28
C PRO A 93 -2.43 1.86 4.47
N GLN A 94 -1.72 2.39 3.48
CA GLN A 94 -0.79 1.60 2.67
C GLN A 94 0.49 1.17 3.41
N ILE A 95 0.76 1.74 4.59
CA ILE A 95 1.80 1.26 5.52
C ILE A 95 1.20 0.61 6.78
N GLY A 96 -0.05 0.16 6.71
CA GLY A 96 -0.73 -0.56 7.79
C GLY A 96 -1.34 0.34 8.87
N VAL A 97 -1.36 1.66 8.70
CA VAL A 97 -1.84 2.62 9.71
C VAL A 97 -3.20 3.20 9.30
N PRO A 98 -4.31 2.87 9.98
CA PRO A 98 -5.66 3.30 9.59
C PRO A 98 -5.97 4.75 10.02
N LEU A 99 -5.14 5.71 9.61
CA LEU A 99 -5.27 7.14 9.90
C LEU A 99 -5.43 7.98 8.63
N GLN A 100 -6.17 9.08 8.73
CA GLN A 100 -6.43 10.01 7.64
C GLN A 100 -5.22 10.91 7.36
N ILE A 101 -4.16 10.31 6.82
CA ILE A 101 -2.94 10.98 6.39
C ILE A 101 -2.61 10.49 4.98
N PHE A 102 -2.43 11.40 4.04
CA PHE A 102 -1.73 11.10 2.79
C PHE A 102 -0.66 12.13 2.47
N ALA A 103 0.26 11.77 1.58
CA ALA A 103 1.25 12.65 1.01
C ALA A 103 1.31 12.49 -0.51
N ILE A 104 1.68 13.57 -1.21
CA ILE A 104 1.90 13.57 -2.66
C ILE A 104 3.25 14.22 -2.97
N GLN A 105 3.88 13.78 -4.06
CA GLN A 105 5.10 14.37 -4.61
C GLN A 105 5.23 14.02 -6.09
N LEU A 106 5.72 14.93 -6.91
CA LEU A 106 6.17 14.60 -8.28
C LEU A 106 7.46 15.35 -8.56
N THR A 107 8.58 14.64 -8.40
CA THR A 107 9.91 15.23 -8.59
C THR A 107 10.22 15.46 -10.07
N LYS A 108 11.14 16.39 -10.35
CA LYS A 108 11.67 16.60 -11.72
C LYS A 108 12.26 15.30 -12.31
N SER A 109 12.88 14.45 -11.49
CA SER A 109 13.45 13.17 -11.92
C SER A 109 12.36 12.17 -12.36
N GLN A 110 11.24 12.11 -11.64
CA GLN A 110 10.09 11.27 -12.00
C GLN A 110 9.38 11.82 -13.24
N LEU A 111 9.16 13.14 -13.31
CA LEU A 111 8.52 13.83 -14.44
C LEU A 111 9.28 13.60 -15.75
N ASN A 112 10.61 13.74 -15.73
CA ASN A 112 11.49 13.55 -16.90
C ASN A 112 11.47 12.13 -17.51
N ARG A 113 10.85 11.14 -16.86
CA ARG A 113 10.71 9.77 -17.41
C ARG A 113 9.53 9.65 -18.38
N PHE A 114 8.61 10.61 -18.35
CA PHE A 114 7.50 10.68 -19.29
C PHE A 114 7.93 11.51 -20.52
N PRO A 115 7.62 11.07 -21.74
CA PRO A 115 7.72 11.92 -22.94
C PRO A 115 7.00 13.26 -22.73
N GLU A 116 7.58 14.35 -23.22
CA GLU A 116 7.03 15.71 -23.09
C GLU A 116 5.57 15.81 -23.56
N THR A 117 5.23 15.10 -24.65
CA THR A 117 3.85 15.00 -25.16
C THR A 117 2.87 14.43 -24.13
N LEU A 118 3.29 13.44 -23.33
CA LEU A 118 2.48 12.88 -22.24
C LEU A 118 2.47 13.77 -20.98
N GLN A 119 3.51 14.57 -20.75
CA GLN A 119 3.51 15.56 -19.67
C GLN A 119 2.47 16.66 -19.97
N ILE A 120 2.43 17.15 -21.21
CA ILE A 120 1.47 18.16 -21.68
C ILE A 120 0.04 17.60 -21.69
N ASP A 121 -0.20 16.45 -22.34
CA ASP A 121 -1.52 15.80 -22.43
C ASP A 121 -2.17 15.56 -21.06
N ARG A 122 -1.35 15.21 -20.06
CA ARG A 122 -1.81 14.88 -18.71
C ARG A 122 -1.78 16.04 -17.73
N GLU A 123 -1.40 17.24 -18.17
CA GLU A 123 -1.22 18.42 -17.31
C GLU A 123 -0.34 18.06 -16.08
N MET A 124 0.87 17.53 -16.34
CA MET A 124 1.85 17.15 -15.32
C MET A 124 2.77 18.31 -14.95
N GLU A 125 3.01 18.49 -13.66
CA GLU A 125 3.87 19.54 -13.10
C GLU A 125 4.75 19.00 -11.97
N ILE A 126 5.77 19.75 -11.56
CA ILE A 126 6.58 19.39 -10.39
C ILE A 126 5.78 19.70 -9.13
N VAL A 127 5.56 18.69 -8.27
CA VAL A 127 4.83 18.83 -7.02
C VAL A 127 5.80 18.59 -5.85
N PRO A 128 6.05 19.59 -4.97
CA PRO A 128 6.85 19.37 -3.77
C PRO A 128 6.13 18.42 -2.81
N LEU A 129 6.90 17.71 -1.97
CA LEU A 129 6.36 16.81 -0.96
C LEU A 129 5.43 17.59 -0.02
N GLN A 130 4.17 17.18 0.05
CA GLN A 130 3.14 17.81 0.87
C GLN A 130 2.31 16.74 1.58
N PHE A 131 2.03 16.97 2.86
CA PHE A 131 1.16 16.12 3.68
C PHE A 131 -0.23 16.73 3.86
N PHE A 132 -1.23 15.85 3.87
CA PHE A 132 -2.64 16.19 4.04
C PHE A 132 -3.24 15.29 5.13
N ILE A 133 -3.44 15.86 6.31
CA ILE A 133 -4.01 15.23 7.51
C ILE A 133 -5.47 15.67 7.67
N ASN A 134 -6.37 14.72 7.93
CA ASN A 134 -7.83 14.91 7.95
C ASN A 134 -8.38 15.65 6.70
N PRO A 135 -8.00 15.25 5.48
CA PRO A 135 -8.34 16.00 4.28
C PRO A 135 -9.85 15.95 4.00
N THR A 136 -10.38 17.08 3.53
CA THR A 136 -11.70 17.19 2.91
C THR A 136 -11.53 17.61 1.45
N LEU A 137 -12.25 16.94 0.53
CA LEU A 137 -12.14 17.18 -0.91
C LEU A 137 -13.45 17.71 -1.48
N SER A 138 -13.34 18.71 -2.35
CA SER A 138 -14.43 19.27 -3.15
C SER A 138 -14.05 19.25 -4.63
N VAL A 139 -15.03 19.00 -5.51
CA VAL A 139 -14.81 18.99 -6.96
C VAL A 139 -14.90 20.42 -7.50
N VAL A 140 -13.86 20.87 -8.21
CA VAL A 140 -13.79 22.19 -8.83
C VAL A 140 -14.14 22.12 -10.32
N ASN A 141 -13.75 21.04 -10.99
CA ASN A 141 -14.17 20.73 -12.36
C ASN A 141 -14.48 19.23 -12.46
N ASN A 142 -15.74 18.90 -12.72
CA ASN A 142 -16.27 17.54 -12.78
C ASN A 142 -16.11 16.86 -14.16
N GLN A 143 -15.41 17.48 -15.11
CA GLN A 143 -15.04 16.83 -16.37
C GLN A 143 -14.26 15.54 -16.06
N GLN A 144 -14.75 14.41 -16.58
CA GLN A 144 -14.17 13.10 -16.32
C GLN A 144 -13.00 12.83 -17.27
N ILE A 145 -11.80 12.71 -16.72
CA ILE A 145 -10.56 12.41 -17.45
C ILE A 145 -10.18 10.96 -17.20
N PHE A 146 -10.11 10.15 -18.26
CA PHE A 146 -9.69 8.76 -18.22
C PHE A 146 -8.18 8.64 -18.48
N SER A 147 -7.44 8.03 -17.56
CA SER A 147 -6.04 7.67 -17.77
C SER A 147 -5.68 6.37 -17.05
N ARG A 148 -4.54 5.79 -17.39
CA ARG A 148 -4.03 4.56 -16.79
C ARG A 148 -3.33 4.89 -15.46
N GLU A 149 -3.82 4.33 -14.37
CA GLU A 149 -3.25 4.42 -13.01
C GLU A 149 -2.63 3.07 -12.62
N GLY A 150 -1.49 3.11 -11.94
CA GLY A 150 -0.97 2.02 -11.11
C GLY A 150 -1.16 2.36 -9.63
N CYS A 151 -0.94 1.40 -8.74
CA CYS A 151 -0.97 1.61 -7.29
C CYS A 151 0.16 0.81 -6.64
N CYS A 152 0.89 1.42 -5.70
CA CYS A 152 1.95 0.72 -4.97
C CYS A 152 1.42 -0.39 -4.05
N SER A 153 0.10 -0.48 -3.80
CA SER A 153 -0.56 -1.61 -3.12
C SER A 153 -1.20 -2.64 -4.08
N LEU A 154 -0.95 -2.51 -5.39
CA LEU A 154 -1.38 -3.44 -6.44
C LEU A 154 -0.20 -3.69 -7.41
N HIS A 155 0.91 -4.25 -6.89
CA HIS A 155 2.19 -4.22 -7.61
C HIS A 155 2.15 -4.82 -9.01
N GLY A 156 2.71 -4.08 -9.98
CA GLY A 156 2.86 -4.51 -11.37
C GLY A 156 1.60 -4.51 -12.22
N PHE A 157 0.43 -4.16 -11.66
CA PHE A 157 -0.79 -3.96 -12.44
C PHE A 157 -1.12 -2.47 -12.63
N SER A 158 -1.87 -2.19 -13.70
CA SER A 158 -2.47 -0.88 -13.93
C SER A 158 -3.87 -1.04 -14.54
N CYS A 159 -4.71 -0.02 -14.42
CA CYS A 159 -6.04 0.01 -15.01
C CYS A 159 -6.43 1.43 -15.44
N ARG A 160 -7.40 1.58 -16.35
CA ARG A 160 -7.94 2.90 -16.71
C ARG A 160 -8.93 3.35 -15.65
N VAL A 161 -8.71 4.52 -15.08
CA VAL A 161 -9.55 5.11 -14.02
C VAL A 161 -9.99 6.50 -14.45
N SER A 162 -11.27 6.81 -14.22
CA SER A 162 -11.82 8.14 -14.44
C SER A 162 -11.68 9.01 -13.19
N ARG A 163 -11.33 10.28 -13.39
CA ARG A 163 -11.08 11.26 -12.33
C ARG A 163 -11.64 12.62 -12.72
N ASN A 164 -12.05 13.41 -11.74
CA ASN A 164 -12.43 14.80 -11.96
C ASN A 164 -11.21 15.61 -12.42
N LYS A 165 -11.36 16.46 -13.43
CA LYS A 165 -10.27 17.27 -13.98
C LYS A 165 -9.61 18.16 -12.92
N ALA A 166 -10.40 18.76 -12.02
CA ALA A 166 -9.85 19.59 -10.94
C ALA A 166 -10.60 19.38 -9.62
N VAL A 167 -9.83 19.39 -8.53
CA VAL A 167 -10.31 19.25 -7.15
C VAL A 167 -9.65 20.29 -6.25
N ARG A 168 -10.29 20.54 -5.11
CA ARG A 168 -9.76 21.34 -4.02
C ARG A 168 -9.77 20.53 -2.74
N VAL A 169 -8.62 20.44 -2.09
CA VAL A 169 -8.43 19.77 -0.81
C VAL A 169 -8.13 20.80 0.28
N LYS A 170 -8.79 20.67 1.44
CA LYS A 170 -8.46 21.37 2.69
C LYS A 170 -8.03 20.34 3.72
N ALA A 171 -6.92 20.55 4.40
CA ALA A 171 -6.34 19.61 5.37
C ALA A 171 -5.47 20.36 6.39
N LEU A 172 -4.92 19.62 7.35
CA LEU A 172 -3.77 20.05 8.15
C LEU A 172 -2.47 19.47 7.56
N ASN A 173 -1.35 20.19 7.63
CA ASN A 173 -0.05 19.69 7.21
C ASN A 173 0.67 18.88 8.32
N GLU A 174 1.91 18.44 8.07
CA GLU A 174 2.74 17.68 9.02
C GLU A 174 3.08 18.42 10.32
N LYS A 175 2.84 19.74 10.36
CA LYS A 175 3.03 20.63 11.53
C LYS A 175 1.69 21.02 12.17
N GLY A 176 0.56 20.49 11.69
CA GLY A 176 -0.78 20.85 12.17
C GLY A 176 -1.23 22.27 11.78
N GLU A 177 -0.68 22.83 10.70
CA GLU A 177 -1.07 24.12 10.13
C GLU A 177 -2.09 23.90 9.00
N ASP A 178 -3.06 24.79 8.83
CA ASP A 178 -4.05 24.70 7.75
C ASP A 178 -3.41 24.79 6.36
N VAL A 179 -3.82 23.91 5.45
CA VAL A 179 -3.41 23.88 4.04
C VAL A 179 -4.64 23.73 3.14
N GLU A 180 -4.72 24.58 2.11
CA GLU A 180 -5.75 24.51 1.07
C GLU A 180 -5.09 24.54 -0.31
N VAL A 181 -5.29 23.47 -1.10
CA VAL A 181 -4.72 23.30 -2.42
C VAL A 181 -5.85 23.08 -3.43
N THR A 182 -5.88 23.88 -4.49
CA THR A 182 -6.68 23.60 -5.69
C THR A 182 -5.75 23.09 -6.78
N ALA A 183 -6.03 21.91 -7.33
CA ALA A 183 -5.18 21.23 -8.30
C ALA A 183 -6.00 20.77 -9.51
N SER A 184 -5.39 20.76 -10.70
CA SER A 184 -5.91 20.16 -11.93
C SER A 184 -5.01 19.00 -12.40
N GLY A 185 -5.27 18.46 -13.59
CA GLY A 185 -4.34 17.59 -14.27
C GLY A 185 -3.94 16.32 -13.52
N TRP A 186 -2.65 16.00 -13.58
CA TRP A 186 -2.10 14.83 -12.90
C TRP A 186 -2.08 14.98 -11.38
N THR A 187 -1.83 16.19 -10.87
CA THR A 187 -1.87 16.50 -9.42
C THR A 187 -3.26 16.22 -8.83
N SER A 188 -4.32 16.64 -9.52
CA SER A 188 -5.73 16.34 -9.18
C SER A 188 -6.00 14.83 -9.13
N ARG A 189 -5.42 14.06 -10.05
CA ARG A 189 -5.54 12.59 -10.08
C ARG A 189 -4.85 11.93 -8.89
N ILE A 190 -3.63 12.32 -8.54
CA ILE A 190 -2.91 11.77 -7.38
C ILE A 190 -3.71 12.05 -6.10
N ILE A 191 -4.17 13.29 -5.89
CA ILE A 191 -4.97 13.65 -4.70
C ILE A 191 -6.25 12.79 -4.60
N GLN A 192 -6.95 12.53 -5.71
CA GLN A 192 -8.13 11.66 -5.73
C GLN A 192 -7.79 10.18 -5.47
N HIS A 193 -6.62 9.70 -5.91
CA HIS A 193 -6.14 8.35 -5.63
C HIS A 193 -5.83 8.15 -4.15
N GLU A 194 -5.11 9.08 -3.52
CA GLU A 194 -4.79 8.97 -2.10
C GLU A 194 -6.01 9.18 -1.20
N MET A 195 -6.95 10.04 -1.60
CA MET A 195 -8.25 10.18 -0.92
C MET A 195 -9.09 8.90 -0.99
N ASP A 196 -9.01 8.11 -2.06
CA ASP A 196 -9.69 6.81 -2.14
C ASP A 196 -9.16 5.85 -1.06
N HIS A 197 -7.84 5.76 -0.89
CA HIS A 197 -7.24 4.89 0.12
C HIS A 197 -7.70 5.24 1.55
N LEU A 198 -7.87 6.53 1.88
CA LEU A 198 -8.44 6.93 3.17
C LEU A 198 -9.90 6.50 3.38
N ASN A 199 -10.60 6.16 2.30
CA ASN A 199 -11.98 5.65 2.32
C ASN A 199 -12.07 4.14 2.09
N GLY A 200 -10.94 3.40 2.14
CA GLY A 200 -10.91 1.95 1.88
C GLY A 200 -11.18 1.58 0.42
N GLN A 201 -10.94 2.51 -0.51
CA GLN A 201 -11.15 2.33 -1.95
C GLN A 201 -9.81 2.17 -2.67
N MET A 202 -9.80 1.29 -3.66
CA MET A 202 -8.66 0.96 -4.51
C MET A 202 -9.00 1.30 -5.97
N ILE A 203 -7.99 1.45 -6.83
CA ILE A 203 -8.21 1.66 -8.28
C ILE A 203 -9.06 0.58 -8.94
N THR A 204 -9.02 -0.67 -8.44
CA THR A 204 -9.86 -1.79 -8.88
C THR A 204 -11.36 -1.56 -8.65
N ASP A 205 -11.72 -0.70 -7.70
CA ASP A 205 -13.11 -0.38 -7.36
C ASP A 205 -13.68 0.74 -8.24
N ARG A 206 -12.82 1.43 -9.02
CA ARG A 206 -13.17 2.53 -9.93
C ARG A 206 -12.83 2.28 -11.41
N MET A 207 -12.14 1.17 -11.72
CA MET A 207 -11.59 0.94 -13.04
C MET A 207 -12.65 0.73 -14.12
N GLU A 208 -12.33 1.15 -15.35
CA GLU A 208 -13.05 0.74 -16.54
C GLU A 208 -12.94 -0.79 -16.72
N GLY A 209 -14.07 -1.45 -16.95
CA GLY A 209 -14.13 -2.91 -17.11
C GLY A 209 -13.23 -3.41 -18.23
N GLY A 210 -12.44 -4.45 -17.97
CA GLY A 210 -11.47 -5.00 -18.92
C GLY A 210 -10.18 -4.19 -19.11
N SER A 211 -10.02 -3.03 -18.45
CA SER A 211 -8.81 -2.20 -18.59
C SER A 211 -7.61 -2.64 -17.74
N LEU A 212 -7.83 -3.57 -16.80
CA LEU A 212 -6.81 -4.13 -15.91
C LEU A 212 -5.75 -4.89 -16.72
N SER A 213 -4.49 -4.50 -16.54
CA SER A 213 -3.32 -4.99 -17.28
C SER A 213 -2.20 -5.29 -16.28
N LEU A 214 -1.46 -6.38 -16.54
CA LEU A 214 -0.18 -6.65 -15.90
C LEU A 214 0.91 -6.00 -16.76
N GLU A 215 1.59 -4.97 -16.28
CA GLU A 215 2.53 -4.16 -17.08
C GLU A 215 3.74 -4.97 -17.59
N TYR A 216 4.00 -6.13 -17.00
CA TYR A 216 5.14 -6.99 -17.32
C TYR A 216 4.80 -8.20 -18.21
N TRP A 217 3.59 -8.27 -18.78
CA TRP A 217 3.16 -9.40 -19.63
C TRP A 217 4.15 -9.71 -20.77
N ASN A 218 4.73 -8.69 -21.40
CA ASN A 218 5.67 -8.88 -22.50
C ASN A 218 7.00 -9.49 -22.02
N LEU A 219 7.51 -9.07 -20.85
CA LEU A 219 8.71 -9.63 -20.25
C LEU A 219 8.50 -11.09 -19.82
N ILE A 220 7.30 -11.44 -19.33
CA ILE A 220 6.93 -12.83 -19.03
C ILE A 220 7.01 -13.69 -20.30
N ASN A 221 6.51 -13.20 -21.43
CA ASN A 221 6.57 -13.91 -22.71
C ASN A 221 8.01 -14.05 -23.22
N ILE A 222 8.80 -12.97 -23.21
CA ILE A 222 10.23 -12.96 -23.58
C ILE A 222 11.02 -13.97 -22.73
N HIS A 223 10.75 -14.03 -21.42
CA HIS A 223 11.40 -14.96 -20.49
C HIS A 223 10.72 -16.34 -20.40
N ARG A 224 9.76 -16.66 -21.29
CA ARG A 224 9.07 -17.97 -21.37
C ARG A 224 8.47 -18.41 -20.01
N GLY A 225 7.83 -17.48 -19.31
CA GLY A 225 7.25 -17.70 -17.98
C GLY A 225 8.25 -17.61 -16.82
N ASN A 226 9.56 -17.50 -17.07
CA ASN A 226 10.57 -17.45 -16.01
C ASN A 226 10.77 -16.02 -15.46
N PHE A 227 9.79 -15.56 -14.71
CA PHE A 227 9.69 -14.17 -14.25
C PHE A 227 9.45 -14.09 -12.73
N ARG A 228 10.14 -13.16 -12.05
CA ARG A 228 9.86 -12.80 -10.66
C ARG A 228 9.69 -11.29 -10.55
N LEU A 229 8.49 -10.88 -10.13
CA LEU A 229 8.21 -9.53 -9.70
C LEU A 229 8.72 -9.31 -8.27
N SER A 230 9.41 -8.19 -8.06
CA SER A 230 9.67 -7.63 -6.73
C SER A 230 9.69 -6.10 -6.84
N TYR A 231 9.70 -5.42 -5.70
CA TYR A 231 9.87 -3.96 -5.67
C TYR A 231 11.32 -3.53 -5.88
N ASP A 232 12.29 -4.37 -5.49
CA ASP A 232 13.72 -4.19 -5.79
C ASP A 232 14.02 -4.52 -7.28
N GLY A 233 13.08 -4.21 -8.18
CA GLY A 233 13.12 -4.51 -9.61
C GLY A 233 12.64 -5.91 -10.02
N ILE A 234 12.71 -6.16 -11.32
CA ILE A 234 12.42 -7.45 -11.95
C ILE A 234 13.67 -8.31 -11.92
N LYS A 235 13.55 -9.59 -11.52
CA LYS A 235 14.69 -10.52 -11.49
C LYS A 235 14.35 -11.79 -12.26
N ALA A 236 15.18 -12.14 -13.26
CA ALA A 236 15.15 -13.47 -13.85
C ALA A 236 15.80 -14.46 -12.86
N GLY A 237 14.99 -15.31 -12.23
CA GLY A 237 15.47 -16.33 -11.30
C GLY A 237 15.81 -17.64 -12.02
N PRO A 238 16.74 -18.48 -11.52
CA PRO A 238 16.89 -19.84 -12.02
C PRO A 238 15.66 -20.69 -11.66
N LYS A 239 15.27 -21.63 -12.55
CA LYS A 239 14.19 -22.59 -12.31
C LYS A 239 14.52 -23.51 -11.11
N LYS A 240 14.18 -23.10 -9.89
CA LYS A 240 14.23 -23.92 -8.67
C LYS A 240 12.86 -24.48 -8.24
N TRP A 241 11.93 -24.63 -9.19
CA TRP A 241 10.55 -25.05 -8.92
C TRP A 241 10.30 -26.57 -9.06
N PHE A 242 11.36 -27.41 -9.10
CA PHE A 242 11.20 -28.87 -9.25
C PHE A 242 12.14 -29.76 -8.39
N THR A 243 12.97 -29.20 -7.51
CA THR A 243 13.91 -30.01 -6.68
C THR A 243 13.42 -30.37 -5.28
N ASN A 244 12.26 -29.85 -4.84
CA ASN A 244 11.75 -30.08 -3.47
C ASN A 244 10.39 -30.82 -3.41
N PHE A 245 9.82 -31.25 -4.54
CA PHE A 245 8.53 -31.98 -4.55
C PHE A 245 8.68 -33.51 -4.72
N PHE A 246 9.83 -33.96 -5.23
CA PHE A 246 10.23 -35.36 -5.16
C PHE A 246 11.45 -35.46 -4.25
N GLY A 247 11.22 -35.94 -3.02
CA GLY A 247 12.31 -36.33 -2.14
C GLY A 247 13.14 -37.45 -2.76
N LYS A 248 14.40 -37.58 -2.33
CA LYS A 248 15.27 -38.71 -2.71
C LYS A 248 14.56 -40.03 -2.42
N GLY A 249 14.15 -40.73 -3.47
CA GLY A 249 13.52 -42.04 -3.41
C GLY A 249 14.48 -43.14 -3.81
N ARG A 250 15.14 -43.72 -2.79
CA ARG A 250 16.14 -44.81 -2.85
C ARG A 250 17.54 -44.38 -3.28
#